data_AF-A0A3R7L6F7-F1
#
_entry.id   AF-A0A3R7L6F7-F1
#
_cell.length_a   1.000
_cell.length_b   1.000
_cell.length_c   1.000
_cell.angle_alpha   90.00
_cell.angle_beta   90.00
_cell.angle_gamma   90.00
#
_symmetry.space_group_name_H-M   'P 1'
#
loop_
_entity.id
_entity.type
_entity.pdbx_description
1 polymer ?
#
loop_
_entity_poly.entity_id
_entity_poly.type
_entity_poly.pdbx_seq_one_letter_code
_entity_poly.pdbx_strand_id
1 'polypeptide(L)'
;MTVTALLGEAGNWQTLEGWIDHQTGRIEGAPSTSSLRFSALLFGSLFLIVLVLGASFWSWGRGEHGLAIGMDLAFGFGALYTFVGWYRGSKIRHHLETVKSGNLVTARSG
;
A
#
# COMPACT_ATOMS: atom_id res chain seq x y z
N MET A 1 -13.45 -19.24 15.49
CA MET A 1 -12.38 -18.58 14.71
C MET A 1 -11.07 -19.07 15.29
N THR A 2 -10.22 -19.70 14.47
CA THR A 2 -8.91 -20.20 14.92
C THR A 2 -7.87 -19.30 14.28
N VAL A 3 -7.03 -18.66 15.10
CA VAL A 3 -5.94 -17.79 14.65
C VAL A 3 -4.61 -18.30 15.19
N THR A 4 -3.53 -18.12 14.44
CA THR A 4 -2.17 -18.41 14.90
C THR A 4 -1.31 -17.16 14.82
N ALA A 5 -0.50 -16.94 15.86
CA ALA A 5 0.47 -15.87 15.92
C ALA A 5 1.58 -16.10 14.88
N LEU A 6 1.88 -15.06 14.11
CA LEU A 6 3.08 -14.96 13.29
C LEU A 6 4.21 -14.44 14.17
N LEU A 7 5.18 -15.28 14.47
CA LEU A 7 6.39 -14.90 15.21
C LEU A 7 7.57 -14.81 14.23
N GLY A 8 8.39 -13.78 14.36
CA GLY A 8 9.66 -13.67 13.62
C GLY A 8 10.66 -14.76 13.99
N GLU A 9 10.62 -15.23 15.24
CA GLU A 9 11.42 -16.34 15.76
C GLU A 9 10.53 -17.39 16.45
N ALA A 10 10.70 -18.66 16.10
CA ALA A 10 9.91 -19.75 16.65
C ALA A 10 10.07 -19.85 18.18
N GLY A 11 8.95 -19.81 18.91
CA GLY A 11 8.94 -19.89 20.38
C GLY A 11 9.22 -18.57 21.11
N ASN A 12 9.59 -17.50 20.39
CA ASN A 12 9.85 -16.19 20.99
C ASN A 12 8.66 -15.24 20.79
N TRP A 13 7.80 -15.13 21.81
CA TRP A 13 6.61 -14.27 21.78
C TRP A 13 6.91 -12.76 21.69
N GLN A 14 8.14 -12.32 21.98
CA GLN A 14 8.52 -10.92 21.80
C GLN A 14 8.65 -10.52 20.32
N THR A 15 8.69 -11.51 19.41
CA THR A 15 8.78 -11.30 17.96
C THR A 15 7.43 -11.39 17.26
N LEU A 16 6.32 -11.13 17.97
CA LEU A 16 4.98 -11.14 17.38
C LEU A 16 4.86 -10.08 16.27
N GLU A 17 4.66 -10.52 15.04
CA GLU A 17 4.52 -9.65 13.86
C GLU A 17 3.07 -9.56 13.34
N GLY A 18 2.20 -10.52 13.68
CA GLY A 18 0.80 -10.50 13.26
C GLY A 18 0.01 -11.75 13.63
N TRP A 19 -1.19 -11.87 13.09
CA TRP A 19 -2.09 -13.01 13.30
C TRP A 19 -2.55 -13.56 11.96
N ILE A 20 -2.57 -14.89 11.79
CA ILE A 20 -3.13 -15.56 10.62
C ILE A 20 -4.46 -16.18 11.01
N ASP A 21 -5.52 -15.89 10.26
CA ASP A 21 -6.77 -16.63 10.33
C ASP A 21 -6.70 -17.92 9.50
N HIS A 22 -7.02 -19.06 10.13
CA HIS A 22 -7.00 -20.38 9.47
C HIS A 22 -8.15 -20.60 8.49
N GLN A 23 -9.26 -19.88 8.64
CA GLN A 23 -10.39 -20.02 7.71
C GLN A 23 -10.10 -19.35 6.37
N THR A 24 -9.47 -18.19 6.40
CA THR A 24 -9.19 -17.38 5.21
C THR A 24 -7.73 -17.45 4.74
N GLY A 25 -6.82 -17.94 5.58
CA GLY A 25 -5.38 -17.96 5.35
C GLY A 25 -4.74 -16.56 5.31
N ARG A 26 -5.50 -15.52 5.68
CA ARG A 26 -5.09 -14.12 5.60
C ARG A 26 -4.40 -13.69 6.89
N ILE A 27 -3.48 -12.73 6.74
CA ILE A 27 -2.87 -12.06 7.88
C ILE A 27 -3.80 -10.93 8.31
N GLU A 28 -4.32 -11.02 9.51
CA GLU A 28 -5.19 -10.05 10.15
C GLU A 28 -4.40 -8.79 10.54
N GLY A 29 -5.02 -7.62 10.40
CA GLY A 29 -4.41 -6.33 10.71
C GLY A 29 -3.42 -5.79 9.66
N ALA A 30 -3.05 -6.58 8.65
CA ALA A 30 -2.26 -6.10 7.53
C ALA A 30 -3.13 -5.30 6.55
N PRO A 31 -2.71 -4.10 6.10
CA PRO A 31 -3.49 -3.31 5.16
C PRO A 31 -3.65 -4.07 3.84
N SER A 32 -4.87 -4.06 3.28
CA SER A 32 -5.10 -4.76 2.02
C SER A 32 -4.32 -4.10 0.88
N THR A 33 -3.35 -4.81 0.32
CA THR A 33 -2.51 -4.30 -0.77
C THR A 33 -3.33 -3.99 -2.02
N SER A 34 -4.48 -4.64 -2.22
CA SER A 34 -5.38 -4.38 -3.35
C SER A 34 -6.06 -3.02 -3.23
N SER A 35 -6.52 -2.63 -2.04
CA SER A 35 -7.09 -1.29 -1.82
C SER A 35 -6.03 -0.22 -2.01
N LEU A 36 -4.84 -0.41 -1.43
CA LEU A 36 -3.72 0.52 -1.60
C LEU A 36 -3.30 0.68 -3.07
N ARG A 37 -3.24 -0.43 -3.82
CA ARG A 37 -3.00 -0.44 -5.29
C ARG A 37 -4.06 0.35 -6.03
N PHE A 38 -5.33 0.08 -5.73
CA PHE A 38 -6.45 0.76 -6.38
C PHE A 38 -6.41 2.27 -6.12
N SER A 39 -6.17 2.69 -4.88
CA SER A 39 -6.01 4.11 -4.54
C SER A 39 -4.83 4.74 -5.27
N ALA A 40 -3.67 4.08 -5.33
CA ALA A 40 -2.49 4.60 -6.03
C ALA A 40 -2.77 4.80 -7.54
N LEU A 41 -3.43 3.83 -8.18
CA LEU A 41 -3.81 3.92 -9.60
C LEU A 41 -4.84 5.03 -9.84
N LEU A 42 -5.83 5.17 -8.97
CA LEU A 42 -6.89 6.18 -9.11
C LEU A 42 -6.36 7.60 -8.91
N PHE A 43 -5.59 7.86 -7.85
CA PHE A 43 -5.02 9.19 -7.62
C PHE A 43 -3.91 9.51 -8.61
N GLY A 44 -3.11 8.52 -9.02
CA GLY A 44 -2.11 8.69 -10.06
C GLY A 44 -2.73 9.05 -11.42
N SER A 45 -3.82 8.39 -11.81
CA SER A 45 -4.51 8.71 -13.07
C SER A 45 -5.20 10.08 -13.03
N LEU A 46 -5.85 10.43 -11.91
CA LEU A 46 -6.42 11.76 -11.71
C LEU A 46 -5.36 12.86 -11.81
N PHE A 47 -4.19 12.66 -11.21
CA PHE A 47 -3.09 13.61 -11.32
C PHE A 47 -2.60 13.78 -12.77
N LEU A 48 -2.47 12.69 -13.53
CA LEU A 48 -2.11 12.77 -14.94
C LEU A 48 -3.17 13.51 -15.79
N ILE A 49 -4.45 13.29 -15.51
CA ILE A 49 -5.54 14.01 -16.20
C ILE A 49 -5.45 15.51 -15.91
N VAL A 50 -5.24 15.90 -14.65
CA VAL A 50 -5.08 17.30 -14.25
C VAL A 50 -3.86 17.93 -14.93
N LEU A 51 -2.73 17.23 -14.98
CA LEU A 51 -1.52 17.68 -15.68
C LEU A 51 -1.77 17.92 -17.18
N VAL A 52 -2.44 16.99 -17.87
CA VAL A 52 -2.72 17.11 -19.30
C VAL A 52 -3.69 18.26 -19.59
N LEU A 53 -4.75 18.39 -18.79
CA LEU A 53 -5.68 19.50 -18.90
C LEU A 53 -4.98 20.83 -18.61
N GLY A 54 -4.22 20.92 -17.52
CA GLY A 54 -3.44 22.09 -17.13
C GLY A 54 -2.47 22.53 -18.23
N ALA A 55 -1.73 21.60 -18.83
CA ALA A 55 -0.84 21.88 -19.95
C ALA A 55 -1.60 22.36 -21.21
N SER A 56 -2.78 21.80 -21.47
CA SER A 56 -3.62 22.20 -22.60
C SER A 56 -4.16 23.62 -22.44
N PHE A 57 -4.61 23.98 -21.23
CA PHE A 57 -5.08 25.33 -20.90
C PHE A 57 -3.93 26.35 -20.85
N TRP A 58 -2.74 25.93 -20.39
CA TRP A 58 -1.53 26.75 -20.40
C TRP A 58 -1.14 27.19 -21.82
N SER A 59 -1.35 26.32 -22.80
CA SER A 59 -1.09 26.59 -24.21
C SER A 59 -2.07 27.61 -24.82
N TRP A 60 -3.30 27.72 -24.27
CA TRP A 60 -4.42 28.42 -24.93
C TRP A 60 -4.78 29.78 -24.30
N GLY A 61 -4.40 30.08 -23.06
CA GLY A 61 -4.82 31.33 -22.40
C GLY A 61 -3.92 31.80 -21.26
N ARG A 62 -3.56 33.09 -21.29
CA ARG A 62 -2.90 33.81 -20.19
C ARG A 62 -3.93 34.10 -19.10
N GLY A 63 -3.81 33.49 -17.92
CA GLY A 63 -4.55 33.97 -16.74
C GLY A 63 -4.71 33.02 -15.57
N GLU A 64 -4.89 31.72 -15.79
CA GLU A 64 -5.31 30.78 -14.73
C GLU A 64 -4.18 29.91 -14.16
N HIS A 65 -2.94 30.40 -14.25
CA HIS A 65 -1.74 29.67 -13.84
C HIS A 65 -1.76 29.27 -12.34
N GLY A 66 -2.36 30.10 -11.47
CA GLY A 66 -2.43 29.81 -10.03
C GLY A 66 -3.36 28.65 -9.66
N LEU A 67 -4.50 28.52 -10.35
CA LEU A 67 -5.45 27.43 -10.12
C LEU A 67 -4.88 26.09 -10.58
N ALA A 68 -4.23 26.06 -11.76
CA ALA A 68 -3.57 24.88 -12.28
C ALA A 68 -2.47 24.37 -11.33
N ILE A 69 -1.60 25.27 -10.84
CA ILE A 69 -0.54 24.93 -9.86
C ILE A 69 -1.14 24.38 -8.57
N GLY A 70 -2.24 24.97 -8.07
CA GLY A 70 -2.92 24.50 -6.86
C GLY A 70 -3.48 23.09 -7.03
N MET A 71 -4.10 22.80 -8.18
CA MET A 71 -4.63 21.46 -8.49
C MET A 71 -3.50 20.44 -8.65
N ASP A 72 -2.43 20.78 -9.36
CA ASP A 72 -1.26 19.90 -9.51
C ASP A 72 -0.65 19.53 -8.15
N LEU A 73 -0.52 20.49 -7.24
CA LEU A 73 -0.04 20.22 -5.88
C LEU A 73 -1.00 19.31 -5.10
N ALA A 74 -2.30 19.59 -5.11
CA ALA A 74 -3.28 18.81 -4.36
C ALA A 74 -3.37 17.36 -4.85
N PHE A 75 -3.50 17.16 -6.16
CA PHE A 75 -3.58 15.83 -6.76
C PHE A 75 -2.24 15.11 -6.75
N GLY A 76 -1.13 15.83 -6.94
CA GLY A 76 0.22 15.29 -6.86
C GLY A 76 0.55 14.77 -5.46
N PHE A 77 0.19 15.52 -4.41
CA PHE A 77 0.38 15.07 -3.02
C PHE A 77 -0.51 13.86 -2.67
N GLY A 78 -1.76 13.84 -3.15
CA GLY A 78 -2.67 12.70 -3.00
C GLY A 78 -2.15 11.43 -3.71
N ALA A 79 -1.62 11.58 -4.92
CA ALA A 79 -0.96 10.51 -5.63
C ALA A 79 0.27 10.02 -4.86
N LEU A 80 1.16 10.92 -4.42
CA LEU A 80 2.35 10.55 -3.67
C LEU A 80 2.00 9.78 -2.38
N TYR A 81 1.02 10.27 -1.61
CA TYR A 81 0.59 9.62 -0.37
C TYR A 81 0.11 8.18 -0.61
N THR A 82 -0.71 7.98 -1.65
CA THR A 82 -1.24 6.66 -1.99
C THR A 82 -0.17 5.71 -2.53
N PHE A 83 0.78 6.20 -3.32
CA PHE A 83 1.94 5.43 -3.77
C PHE A 83 2.86 5.02 -2.61
N VAL A 84 3.16 5.94 -1.68
CA VAL A 84 3.96 5.62 -0.49
C VAL A 84 3.24 4.60 0.40
N GLY A 85 1.93 4.77 0.58
CA GLY A 85 1.09 3.81 1.31
C GLY A 85 1.12 2.43 0.68
N TRP A 86 0.98 2.35 -0.65
CA TRP A 86 1.09 1.09 -1.38
C TRP A 86 2.49 0.47 -1.25
N TYR A 87 3.56 1.25 -1.43
CA TYR A 87 4.93 0.75 -1.30
C TYR A 87 5.18 0.16 0.09
N ARG A 88 4.87 0.91 1.16
CA ARG A 88 5.03 0.44 2.54
C ARG A 88 4.18 -0.79 2.82
N GLY A 89 2.90 -0.77 2.41
CA GLY A 89 2.00 -1.91 2.59
C GLY A 89 2.48 -3.17 1.87
N SER A 90 3.04 -3.01 0.66
CA SER A 90 3.58 -4.14 -0.10
C SER A 90 4.83 -4.73 0.56
N LYS A 91 5.71 -3.88 1.12
CA LYS A 91 6.91 -4.32 1.85
C LYS A 91 6.55 -5.08 3.12
N ILE A 92 5.62 -4.55 3.92
CA ILE A 92 5.15 -5.20 5.15
C ILE A 92 4.55 -6.56 4.83
N ARG A 93 3.71 -6.64 3.79
CA ARG A 93 3.10 -7.91 3.39
C ARG A 93 4.13 -8.93 2.89
N HIS A 94 5.11 -8.50 2.09
CA HIS A 94 6.18 -9.39 1.65
C HIS A 94 6.98 -9.96 2.82
N HIS A 95 7.28 -9.12 3.82
CA HIS A 95 7.95 -9.54 5.05
C HIS A 95 7.13 -10.60 5.79
N LEU A 96 5.85 -10.33 6.03
CA LEU A 96 4.97 -11.25 6.75
C LEU A 96 4.74 -12.57 6.02
N GLU A 97 4.62 -12.57 4.69
CA GLU A 97 4.52 -13.81 3.90
C GLU A 97 5.83 -14.61 3.98
N THR A 98 6.98 -13.94 4.06
CA THR A 98 8.29 -14.61 4.24
C THR A 98 8.37 -15.29 5.61
N VAL A 99 7.96 -14.60 6.67
CA VAL A 99 7.92 -15.17 8.03
C VAL A 99 6.91 -16.32 8.12
N LYS A 100 5.75 -16.18 7.47
CA LYS A 100 4.75 -17.25 7.36
C LYS A 100 5.34 -18.50 6.69
N SER A 101 6.00 -18.34 5.55
CA SER A 101 6.66 -19.44 4.84
C SER A 101 7.77 -20.08 5.67
N GLY A 102 8.60 -19.27 6.36
CA GLY A 102 9.64 -19.76 7.26
C GLY A 102 9.07 -20.63 8.37
N ASN A 103 8.06 -20.14 9.09
CA ASN A 103 7.42 -20.87 10.19
C ASN A 103 6.77 -22.18 9.75
N LEU A 104 6.19 -22.23 8.54
CA LEU A 104 5.64 -23.47 7.98
C LEU A 104 6.71 -24.52 7.68
N VAL A 105 7.93 -24.10 7.31
CA VAL A 105 9.05 -25.02 7.08
C VAL A 105 9.54 -25.58 8.42
N THR A 106 9.74 -24.73 9.43
CA THR A 106 10.19 -25.17 10.77
C THR A 106 9.21 -26.13 11.43
N ALA A 107 7.90 -25.90 11.25
CA ALA A 107 6.85 -26.78 11.77
C ALA A 107 6.76 -28.14 11.08
N ARG A 108 7.35 -28.31 9.88
CA ARG A 108 7.42 -29.60 9.17
C ARG A 108 8.68 -30.40 9.48
N SER A 109 9.71 -29.77 10.03
CA SER A 109 11.00 -30.39 10.32
C SER A 109 11.15 -30.92 11.76
N GLY A 110 10.20 -30.61 12.64
CA GLY A 110 10.11 -31.15 14.01
C GLY A 110 9.02 -32.21 14.10
#